data_AF-A0A7Y5E0U4-F1
#
_entry.id   AF-A0A7Y5E0U4-F1
#
_cell.length_a   1.000
_cell.length_b   1.000
_cell.length_c   1.000
_cell.angle_alpha   90.00
_cell.angle_beta   90.00
_cell.angle_gamma   90.00
#
_symmetry.space_group_name_H-M   'P 1'
#
loop_
_entity.id
_entity.type
_entity.pdbx_description
1 polymer ?
#
loop_
_entity_poly.entity_id
_entity_poly.type
_entity_poly.pdbx_seq_one_letter_code
_entity_poly.pdbx_strand_id
1 'polypeptide(L)'
;MAAACTFPSVGFFDASPDGGAGRDAIADALQVEGGSPIADAGIDVRRFEAGADANACDLDEDGYRSKGDACGGLDCDDTDERANPGVDAALTFGAGPPLNGDWDCNGRVEKTYDVNVSCAGLSILSCGGSGFTNDPPCGGEGTLVTCGKLSNGLGLFCGVAAQRRETQGCR
;
A
#
# COMPACT_ATOMS: atom_id res chain seq x y z
N MET A 1 11.58 26.11 29.93
CA MET A 1 11.06 26.84 28.75
C MET A 1 9.98 25.96 28.14
N ALA A 2 8.71 26.35 28.28
CA ALA A 2 7.58 25.60 27.76
C ALA A 2 7.06 26.32 26.51
N ALA A 3 7.01 25.62 25.38
CA ALA A 3 6.46 26.14 24.14
C ALA A 3 4.94 25.90 24.14
N ALA A 4 4.16 26.98 24.07
CA ALA A 4 2.71 26.94 23.94
C ALA A 4 2.33 26.85 22.45
N CYS A 5 1.62 25.80 22.05
CA CYS A 5 1.01 25.71 20.73
C CYS A 5 -0.33 26.46 20.74
N THR A 6 -0.48 27.42 19.84
CA THR A 6 -1.73 28.15 19.60
C THR A 6 -2.50 27.43 18.49
N PHE A 7 -3.75 27.07 18.75
CA PHE A 7 -4.66 26.54 17.73
C PHE A 7 -5.63 27.64 17.28
N PRO A 8 -5.93 27.76 15.96
CA PRO A 8 -6.96 28.68 15.49
C PRO A 8 -8.35 28.20 15.90
N SER A 9 -9.12 29.11 16.48
CA SER A 9 -10.52 28.95 16.85
C SER A 9 -11.40 28.80 15.61
N VAL A 10 -12.05 27.64 15.45
CA VAL A 10 -13.16 27.48 14.52
C VAL A 10 -14.39 28.17 15.09
N GLY A 11 -14.98 29.07 14.30
CA GLY A 11 -16.19 29.81 14.68
C GLY A 11 -17.39 28.88 14.76
N PHE A 12 -18.08 28.92 15.91
CA PHE A 12 -19.41 28.37 16.06
C PHE A 12 -20.39 29.24 15.27
N PHE A 13 -21.05 28.68 14.26
CA PHE A 13 -22.16 29.37 13.61
C PHE A 13 -23.34 29.42 14.57
N ASP A 14 -23.71 30.66 14.87
CA ASP A 14 -24.85 31.07 15.67
C ASP A 14 -26.14 30.49 15.05
N ALA A 15 -26.85 29.68 15.83
CA ALA A 15 -28.20 29.25 15.49
C ALA A 15 -29.13 30.43 15.79
N SER A 16 -29.60 31.12 14.75
CA SER A 16 -30.72 32.05 14.88
C SER A 16 -31.98 31.48 14.21
N PRO A 17 -33.12 31.45 14.91
CA PRO A 17 -34.37 30.91 14.41
C PRO A 17 -35.14 32.00 13.67
N ASP A 18 -35.64 31.71 12.47
CA ASP A 18 -36.94 32.21 12.00
C ASP A 18 -37.30 31.58 10.64
N GLY A 19 -38.59 31.32 10.46
CA GLY A 19 -39.17 30.42 9.47
C GLY A 19 -39.11 30.88 8.01
N GLY A 20 -39.43 29.94 7.12
CA GLY A 20 -39.73 30.27 5.73
C GLY A 20 -39.61 29.09 4.80
N ALA A 21 -40.71 28.72 4.16
CA ALA A 21 -40.81 27.69 3.15
C ALA A 21 -40.04 28.03 1.86
N GLY A 22 -39.68 27.00 1.08
CA GLY A 22 -39.23 27.11 -0.31
C GLY A 22 -38.17 26.05 -0.63
N ARG A 23 -38.52 24.90 -1.21
CA ARG A 23 -38.70 24.66 -2.65
C ARG A 23 -37.51 25.12 -3.50
N ASP A 24 -36.76 24.13 -3.96
CA ASP A 24 -36.15 23.97 -5.29
C ASP A 24 -35.31 25.11 -5.86
N ALA A 25 -34.00 24.86 -5.93
CA ALA A 25 -33.16 25.31 -7.03
C ALA A 25 -31.88 24.45 -7.15
N ILE A 26 -31.97 23.34 -7.87
CA ILE A 26 -30.92 22.98 -8.85
C ILE A 26 -31.64 22.55 -10.12
N ALA A 27 -31.96 23.56 -10.92
CA ALA A 27 -32.08 23.40 -12.35
C ALA A 27 -30.68 23.20 -12.91
N ASP A 28 -30.41 22.06 -13.57
CA ASP A 28 -29.81 22.15 -14.90
C ASP A 28 -30.08 20.91 -15.77
N ALA A 29 -30.53 21.22 -16.99
CA ALA A 29 -30.55 20.47 -18.24
C ALA A 29 -31.07 19.02 -18.31
N LEU A 30 -32.36 18.88 -18.65
CA LEU A 30 -32.79 17.98 -19.73
C LEU A 30 -34.08 18.53 -20.37
N GLN A 31 -33.90 19.31 -21.45
CA GLN A 31 -34.97 19.64 -22.38
C GLN A 31 -35.41 18.37 -23.11
N VAL A 32 -36.65 17.93 -22.86
CA VAL A 32 -37.42 17.13 -23.82
C VAL A 32 -38.79 17.78 -23.94
N GLU A 33 -38.96 18.55 -25.00
CA GLU A 33 -40.27 19.03 -25.42
C GLU A 33 -41.08 17.85 -25.99
N GLY A 34 -42.29 17.68 -25.47
CA GLY A 34 -43.37 16.99 -26.20
C GLY A 34 -43.84 15.66 -25.62
N GLY A 35 -45.05 15.70 -25.05
CA GLY A 35 -46.06 14.67 -25.33
C GLY A 35 -46.32 13.60 -24.28
N SER A 36 -47.46 13.79 -23.60
CA SER A 36 -48.33 12.77 -22.98
C SER A 36 -47.91 12.12 -21.64
N PRO A 37 -48.87 11.97 -20.70
CA PRO A 37 -48.62 11.35 -19.40
C PRO A 37 -48.48 9.83 -19.59
N ILE A 38 -47.30 9.29 -19.32
CA ILE A 38 -47.14 7.84 -19.21
C ILE A 38 -47.62 7.46 -17.82
N ALA A 39 -48.63 6.60 -17.80
CA ALA A 39 -49.26 6.06 -16.61
C ALA A 39 -48.26 5.36 -15.68
N ASP A 40 -48.54 5.51 -14.39
CA ASP A 40 -48.14 4.74 -13.22
C ASP A 40 -47.56 3.34 -13.55
N ALA A 41 -46.26 3.30 -13.85
CA ALA A 41 -45.47 2.09 -13.71
C ALA A 41 -44.73 2.28 -12.39
N GLY A 42 -45.23 1.62 -11.34
CA GLY A 42 -44.63 1.62 -10.02
C GLY A 42 -43.12 1.45 -10.17
N ILE A 43 -42.39 2.52 -9.89
CA ILE A 43 -40.97 2.43 -9.61
C ILE A 43 -40.93 1.62 -8.33
N ASP A 44 -40.71 0.32 -8.49
CA ASP A 44 -40.07 -0.51 -7.49
C ASP A 44 -38.74 0.19 -7.23
N VAL A 45 -38.77 1.15 -6.29
CA VAL A 45 -37.59 1.56 -5.56
C VAL A 45 -37.26 0.32 -4.76
N ARG A 46 -36.68 -0.69 -5.44
CA ARG A 46 -35.70 -1.54 -4.81
C ARG A 46 -34.74 -0.54 -4.27
N ARG A 47 -34.93 -0.28 -2.97
CA ARG A 47 -33.93 0.19 -2.06
C ARG A 47 -32.63 -0.25 -2.69
N PHE A 48 -31.86 0.70 -3.22
CA PHE A 48 -30.44 0.45 -3.36
C PHE A 48 -30.05 0.12 -1.93
N GLU A 49 -30.06 -1.18 -1.59
CA GLU A 49 -29.32 -1.68 -0.47
C GLU A 49 -27.93 -1.18 -0.80
N ALA A 50 -27.46 -0.22 0.00
CA ALA A 50 -26.05 0.08 0.04
C ALA A 50 -25.35 -1.28 0.01
N GLY A 51 -24.47 -1.47 -0.98
CA GLY A 51 -23.85 -2.76 -1.25
C GLY A 51 -23.48 -3.45 0.05
N ALA A 52 -23.76 -4.76 0.10
CA ALA A 52 -23.57 -5.65 1.24
C ALA A 52 -22.54 -5.11 2.24
N ASP A 53 -22.98 -4.98 3.48
CA ASP A 53 -22.19 -4.58 4.64
C ASP A 53 -20.73 -5.05 4.47
N ALA A 54 -19.80 -4.12 4.21
CA ALA A 54 -18.38 -4.43 4.20
C ALA A 54 -18.10 -5.28 5.44
N ASN A 55 -17.57 -6.48 5.24
CA ASN A 55 -17.34 -7.40 6.34
C ASN A 55 -16.40 -6.67 7.30
N ALA A 56 -16.89 -6.30 8.48
CA ALA A 56 -16.12 -5.49 9.43
C ALA A 56 -14.85 -6.18 9.94
N CYS A 57 -14.62 -7.41 9.50
CA CYS A 57 -13.46 -8.24 9.78
C CYS A 57 -12.64 -8.56 8.53
N ASP A 58 -12.91 -7.96 7.37
CA ASP A 58 -12.21 -8.14 6.08
C ASP A 58 -12.50 -6.86 5.27
N LEU A 59 -11.91 -5.75 5.71
CA LEU A 59 -12.22 -4.40 5.22
C LEU A 59 -11.59 -4.08 3.86
N ASP A 60 -10.48 -4.72 3.51
CA ASP A 60 -9.82 -4.59 2.22
C ASP A 60 -10.23 -5.66 1.19
N GLU A 61 -11.07 -6.61 1.60
CA GLU A 61 -11.69 -7.65 0.77
C GLU A 61 -10.67 -8.61 0.13
N ASP A 62 -9.52 -8.82 0.76
CA ASP A 62 -8.48 -9.73 0.27
C ASP A 62 -8.77 -11.21 0.60
N GLY A 63 -9.86 -11.44 1.35
CA GLY A 63 -10.37 -12.77 1.73
C GLY A 63 -9.75 -13.32 3.02
N TYR A 64 -8.89 -12.56 3.68
CA TYR A 64 -8.39 -12.83 5.02
C TYR A 64 -9.09 -11.94 6.02
N ARG A 65 -9.31 -12.50 7.22
CA ARG A 65 -9.92 -11.72 8.28
C ARG A 65 -8.86 -10.97 9.08
N SER A 66 -9.18 -9.75 9.50
CA SER A 66 -8.38 -8.97 10.45
C SER A 66 -7.92 -9.78 11.65
N LYS A 67 -6.65 -9.62 12.02
CA LYS A 67 -6.04 -10.19 13.22
C LYS A 67 -6.47 -9.45 14.48
N GLY A 68 -6.99 -10.20 15.45
CA GLY A 68 -7.39 -9.69 16.75
C GLY A 68 -8.57 -10.47 17.33
N ASP A 69 -8.85 -10.32 18.63
CA ASP A 69 -9.83 -11.16 19.34
C ASP A 69 -11.26 -11.05 18.80
N ALA A 70 -11.62 -9.92 18.19
CA ALA A 70 -12.96 -9.69 17.65
C ALA A 70 -13.23 -10.45 16.34
N CYS A 71 -12.21 -10.57 15.49
CA CYS A 71 -12.33 -11.17 14.16
C CYS A 71 -11.66 -12.54 14.05
N GLY A 72 -10.66 -12.82 14.90
CA GLY A 72 -9.97 -14.11 15.01
C GLY A 72 -9.20 -14.52 13.75
N GLY A 73 -8.90 -13.56 12.87
CA GLY A 73 -8.20 -13.81 11.62
C GLY A 73 -6.68 -13.67 11.74
N LEU A 74 -6.02 -13.61 10.58
CA LEU A 74 -4.57 -13.66 10.45
C LEU A 74 -4.00 -12.50 9.63
N ASP A 75 -4.85 -11.72 8.96
CA ASP A 75 -4.40 -10.55 8.23
C ASP A 75 -3.90 -9.48 9.22
N CYS A 76 -2.70 -8.98 8.94
CA CYS A 76 -1.95 -8.09 9.80
C CYS A 76 -2.24 -6.60 9.54
N ASP A 77 -2.90 -6.27 8.43
CA ASP A 77 -3.36 -4.94 8.07
C ASP A 77 -4.59 -5.01 7.17
N ASP A 78 -5.76 -5.14 7.78
CA ASP A 78 -7.10 -5.21 7.15
C ASP A 78 -7.46 -3.97 6.31
N THR A 79 -6.54 -3.03 6.13
CA THR A 79 -6.71 -1.84 5.28
C THR A 79 -5.83 -1.85 4.03
N ASP A 80 -5.02 -2.91 3.84
CA ASP A 80 -4.09 -3.06 2.72
C ASP A 80 -4.13 -4.48 2.16
N GLU A 81 -4.90 -4.68 1.08
CA GLU A 81 -5.15 -5.97 0.39
C GLU A 81 -3.89 -6.76 -0.03
N ARG A 82 -2.72 -6.12 0.05
CA ARG A 82 -1.41 -6.70 -0.27
C ARG A 82 -0.75 -7.37 0.93
N ALA A 83 -1.31 -7.25 2.13
CA ALA A 83 -0.72 -7.66 3.38
C ALA A 83 -1.51 -8.79 4.03
N ASN A 84 -1.27 -10.03 3.60
CA ASN A 84 -1.98 -11.17 4.14
C ASN A 84 -1.15 -12.45 4.17
N PRO A 85 -1.55 -13.45 4.98
CA PRO A 85 -0.87 -14.74 5.07
C PRO A 85 -0.74 -15.52 3.75
N GLY A 86 -1.47 -15.12 2.71
CA GLY A 86 -1.43 -15.74 1.40
C GLY A 86 -0.29 -15.27 0.52
N VAL A 87 0.39 -14.18 0.88
CA VAL A 87 1.49 -13.64 0.08
C VAL A 87 2.67 -14.60 0.09
N ASP A 88 3.05 -15.09 -1.09
CA ASP A 88 4.18 -15.98 -1.29
C ASP A 88 5.32 -15.32 -2.07
N ALA A 89 5.03 -14.26 -2.82
CA ALA A 89 6.00 -13.49 -3.58
C ALA A 89 6.51 -12.29 -2.79
N ALA A 90 7.78 -11.94 -2.99
CA ALA A 90 8.29 -10.68 -2.47
C ALA A 90 7.73 -9.50 -3.27
N LEU A 91 7.14 -8.54 -2.57
CA LEU A 91 6.54 -7.35 -3.14
C LEU A 91 7.50 -6.15 -3.10
N THR A 92 7.47 -5.32 -4.13
CA THR A 92 8.35 -4.15 -4.30
C THR A 92 7.68 -2.83 -3.89
N PHE A 93 6.63 -2.89 -3.09
CA PHE A 93 5.96 -1.71 -2.56
C PHE A 93 6.78 -1.06 -1.44
N GLY A 94 6.65 0.26 -1.32
CA GLY A 94 7.29 1.01 -0.23
C GLY A 94 6.76 0.55 1.12
N ALA A 95 7.66 0.12 2.00
CA ALA A 95 7.30 -0.22 3.37
C ALA A 95 7.00 1.03 4.19
N GLY A 96 5.89 0.99 4.92
CA GLY A 96 5.52 1.93 5.98
C GLY A 96 4.98 1.19 7.20
N PRO A 97 4.83 1.87 8.35
CA PRO A 97 4.08 1.33 9.48
C PRO A 97 2.64 0.99 9.06
N PRO A 98 2.05 -0.08 9.62
CA PRO A 98 2.60 -0.91 10.71
C PRO A 98 3.54 -2.03 10.25
N LEU A 99 3.46 -2.46 9.00
CA LEU A 99 4.05 -3.72 8.53
C LEU A 99 5.54 -3.66 8.24
N ASN A 100 6.05 -2.49 7.87
CA ASN A 100 7.46 -2.28 7.49
C ASN A 100 7.98 -3.28 6.42
N GLY A 101 7.08 -3.85 5.60
CA GLY A 101 7.39 -4.79 4.53
C GLY A 101 7.17 -6.28 4.84
N ASP A 102 6.58 -6.60 6.00
CA ASP A 102 6.01 -7.92 6.33
C ASP A 102 4.64 -8.04 5.64
N TRP A 103 4.66 -8.48 4.38
CA TRP A 103 3.48 -8.60 3.54
C TRP A 103 2.80 -9.97 3.69
N ASP A 104 3.51 -10.99 4.18
CA ASP A 104 2.93 -12.32 4.46
C ASP A 104 2.43 -12.52 5.89
N CYS A 105 2.43 -11.45 6.69
CA CYS A 105 1.94 -11.43 8.08
C CYS A 105 2.60 -12.46 9.01
N ASN A 106 3.82 -12.92 8.69
CA ASN A 106 4.53 -13.94 9.47
C ASN A 106 5.26 -13.36 10.71
N GLY A 107 5.33 -12.03 10.82
CA GLY A 107 5.99 -11.30 11.90
C GLY A 107 7.47 -10.99 11.64
N ARG A 108 7.96 -11.14 10.41
CA ARG A 108 9.34 -10.92 9.99
C ARG A 108 9.37 -10.34 8.58
N VAL A 109 10.37 -9.51 8.32
CA VAL A 109 10.63 -8.97 6.98
C VAL A 109 11.72 -9.78 6.30
N GLU A 110 11.38 -10.46 5.22
CA GLU A 110 12.27 -11.25 4.37
C GLU A 110 12.62 -10.47 3.10
N LYS A 111 13.90 -10.10 2.94
CA LYS A 111 14.38 -9.35 1.77
C LYS A 111 14.72 -10.29 0.62
N THR A 112 14.29 -9.97 -0.60
CA THR A 112 14.59 -10.74 -1.82
C THR A 112 16.09 -10.88 -2.10
N TYR A 113 16.83 -9.79 -1.93
CA TYR A 113 18.27 -9.72 -2.14
C TYR A 113 19.02 -9.46 -0.83
N ASP A 114 20.21 -10.03 -0.71
CA ASP A 114 21.14 -9.71 0.37
C ASP A 114 21.51 -8.22 0.33
N VAL A 115 21.77 -7.64 1.50
CA VAL A 115 22.14 -6.22 1.66
C VAL A 115 23.56 -6.08 2.17
N ASN A 116 24.15 -4.90 1.94
CA ASN A 116 25.55 -4.59 2.30
C ASN A 116 26.57 -5.58 1.69
N VAL A 117 26.29 -6.08 0.49
CA VAL A 117 27.16 -7.01 -0.22
C VAL A 117 28.39 -6.28 -0.77
N SER A 118 29.56 -6.85 -0.50
CA SER A 118 30.84 -6.41 -1.06
C SER A 118 31.52 -7.55 -1.80
N CYS A 119 31.90 -7.29 -3.06
CA CYS A 119 32.70 -8.23 -3.84
C CYS A 119 34.20 -8.17 -3.49
N ALA A 120 34.64 -7.14 -2.75
CA ALA A 120 36.03 -6.98 -2.35
C ALA A 120 36.34 -7.89 -1.15
N GLY A 121 37.50 -8.55 -1.18
CA GLY A 121 37.95 -9.43 -0.10
C GLY A 121 37.40 -10.86 -0.16
N LEU A 122 36.49 -11.16 -1.10
CA LEU A 122 36.09 -12.54 -1.37
C LEU A 122 37.25 -13.29 -2.03
N SER A 123 37.50 -14.51 -1.53
CA SER A 123 38.46 -15.42 -2.16
C SER A 123 38.02 -15.72 -3.60
N ILE A 124 38.99 -15.88 -4.50
CA ILE A 124 38.73 -16.29 -5.89
C ILE A 124 37.90 -17.58 -5.92
N LEU A 125 38.07 -18.48 -4.96
CA LEU A 125 37.33 -19.76 -4.91
C LEU A 125 35.85 -19.58 -4.55
N SER A 126 35.50 -18.54 -3.79
CA SER A 126 34.15 -18.24 -3.32
C SER A 126 33.57 -16.96 -3.95
N CYS A 127 34.18 -16.48 -5.03
CA CYS A 127 33.76 -15.28 -5.73
C CYS A 127 32.50 -15.55 -6.56
N GLY A 128 31.34 -15.29 -5.95
CA GLY A 128 30.02 -15.42 -6.52
C GLY A 128 28.97 -14.83 -5.58
N GLY A 129 27.76 -14.60 -6.10
CA GLY A 129 26.64 -14.02 -5.35
C GLY A 129 26.21 -12.66 -5.89
N SER A 130 25.05 -12.21 -5.43
CA SER A 130 24.47 -10.92 -5.80
C SER A 130 23.70 -10.33 -4.64
N GLY A 131 23.74 -9.01 -4.51
CA GLY A 131 22.97 -8.28 -3.52
C GLY A 131 23.19 -6.78 -3.64
N PHE A 132 22.49 -6.02 -2.81
CA PHE A 132 22.64 -4.58 -2.76
C PHE A 132 23.93 -4.19 -2.04
N THR A 133 24.60 -3.18 -2.57
CA THR A 133 25.79 -2.58 -1.94
C THR A 133 25.48 -1.81 -0.65
N ASN A 134 24.22 -1.41 -0.47
CA ASN A 134 23.67 -0.77 0.70
C ASN A 134 22.49 -1.58 1.27
N ASP A 135 21.78 -1.02 2.24
CA ASP A 135 20.57 -1.60 2.83
C ASP A 135 19.33 -0.78 2.43
N PRO A 136 18.82 -0.91 1.19
CA PRO A 136 17.58 -0.26 0.80
C PRO A 136 16.39 -0.79 1.64
N PRO A 137 15.45 0.07 2.04
CA PRO A 137 14.19 -0.38 2.63
C PRO A 137 13.37 -1.16 1.59
N CYS A 138 12.35 -1.88 2.03
CA CYS A 138 11.41 -2.53 1.11
C CYS A 138 10.74 -1.49 0.20
N GLY A 139 10.70 -1.78 -1.09
CA GLY A 139 10.28 -0.86 -2.15
C GLY A 139 11.27 0.28 -2.43
N GLY A 140 12.40 0.33 -1.73
CA GLY A 140 13.48 1.27 -2.01
C GLY A 140 14.36 0.78 -3.15
N GLU A 141 14.82 1.70 -3.99
CA GLU A 141 15.83 1.42 -5.01
C GLU A 141 17.24 1.39 -4.41
N GLY A 142 18.08 0.48 -4.90
CA GLY A 142 19.49 0.41 -4.55
C GLY A 142 20.36 -0.03 -5.72
N THR A 143 21.68 -0.05 -5.51
CA THR A 143 22.62 -0.60 -6.50
C THR A 143 22.84 -2.09 -6.21
N LEU A 144 22.23 -2.95 -7.03
CA LEU A 144 22.43 -4.38 -7.00
C LEU A 144 23.71 -4.74 -7.78
N VAL A 145 24.62 -5.43 -7.12
CA VAL A 145 25.86 -5.92 -7.72
C VAL A 145 25.83 -7.43 -7.85
N THR A 146 26.52 -7.94 -8.87
CA THR A 146 26.82 -9.36 -9.03
C THR A 146 28.33 -9.53 -8.95
N CYS A 147 28.80 -10.30 -7.98
CA CYS A 147 30.21 -10.58 -7.79
C CYS A 147 30.67 -11.67 -8.77
N GLY A 148 31.84 -11.46 -9.35
CA GLY A 148 32.42 -12.41 -10.28
C GLY A 148 33.92 -12.28 -10.40
N LYS A 149 34.52 -13.32 -10.96
CA LYS A 149 35.96 -13.40 -11.20
C LYS A 149 36.30 -12.50 -12.39
N LEU A 150 37.18 -11.53 -12.17
CA LEU A 150 37.68 -10.60 -13.17
C LEU A 150 39.17 -10.86 -13.40
N SER A 151 39.66 -10.60 -14.61
CA SER A 151 41.08 -10.67 -14.95
C SER A 151 41.54 -9.36 -15.57
N ASN A 152 42.75 -8.91 -15.20
CA ASN A 152 43.32 -7.65 -15.72
C ASN A 152 44.77 -7.80 -16.23
N GLY A 153 45.12 -8.95 -16.79
CA GLY A 153 46.47 -9.22 -17.31
C GLY A 153 47.54 -9.41 -16.23
N LEU A 154 47.30 -8.97 -14.99
CA LEU A 154 48.16 -9.17 -13.81
C LEU A 154 47.70 -10.33 -12.91
N GLY A 155 46.50 -10.87 -13.14
CA GLY A 155 45.97 -12.00 -12.39
C GLY A 155 44.45 -12.07 -12.44
N LEU A 156 43.90 -13.03 -11.68
CA LEU A 156 42.47 -13.19 -11.44
C LEU A 156 42.15 -12.62 -10.05
N PHE A 157 41.10 -11.81 -9.95
CA PHE A 157 40.62 -11.24 -8.69
C PHE A 157 39.10 -11.26 -8.63
N CYS A 158 38.53 -11.13 -7.43
CA CYS A 158 37.09 -10.98 -7.27
C CYS A 158 36.69 -9.51 -7.35
N GLY A 159 35.65 -9.20 -8.12
CA GLY A 159 35.13 -7.86 -8.21
C GLY A 159 33.69 -7.83 -8.69
N VAL A 160 33.20 -6.62 -8.95
CA VAL A 160 31.85 -6.41 -9.48
C VAL A 160 31.86 -6.77 -10.96
N ALA A 161 31.20 -7.87 -11.32
CA ALA A 161 31.05 -8.31 -12.70
C ALA A 161 29.91 -7.59 -13.42
N ALA A 162 28.85 -7.24 -12.69
CA ALA A 162 27.74 -6.45 -13.19
C ALA A 162 27.13 -5.61 -12.06
N GLN A 163 26.55 -4.47 -12.42
CA GLN A 163 25.77 -3.64 -11.50
C GLN A 163 24.56 -3.05 -12.22
N ARG A 164 23.44 -2.91 -11.50
CA ARG A 164 22.23 -2.22 -11.99
C ARG A 164 21.46 -1.61 -10.82
N ARG A 165 20.54 -0.70 -11.12
CA ARG A 165 19.52 -0.25 -10.16
C ARG A 165 18.36 -1.25 -10.16
N GLU A 166 17.90 -1.58 -8.97
CA GLU A 166 16.80 -2.52 -8.75
C GLU A 166 16.04 -2.10 -7.48
N THR A 167 14.76 -2.46 -7.40
CA THR A 167 13.95 -2.25 -6.20
C THR A 167 14.03 -3.46 -5.27
N GLN A 168 14.22 -3.22 -3.98
CA GLN A 168 14.21 -4.27 -2.96
C GLN A 168 12.79 -4.79 -2.74
N GLY A 169 12.56 -6.05 -3.07
CA GLY A 169 11.35 -6.75 -2.65
C GLY A 169 11.45 -7.21 -1.20
N CYS A 170 10.31 -7.23 -0.51
CA CYS A 170 10.19 -7.84 0.81
C CYS A 170 8.98 -8.75 0.88
N ARG A 171 8.96 -9.63 1.87
CA ARG A 171 7.80 -10.43 2.25
C ARG A 171 7.74 -10.55 3.75
#